data_AF-A0A6S7JE62-F1
#
_entry.id   AF-A0A6S7JE62-F1
#
_cell.length_a   1.000
_cell.length_b   1.000
_cell.length_c   1.000
_cell.angle_alpha   90.00
_cell.angle_beta   90.00
_cell.angle_gamma   90.00
#
_symmetry.space_group_name_H-M   'P 1'
#
loop_
_entity.id
_entity.type
_entity.pdbx_description
1 polymer ?
#
loop_
_entity_poly.entity_id
_entity_poly.type
_entity_poly.pdbx_seq_one_letter_code
_entity_poly.pdbx_strand_id
1 'polypeptide(L)'
;MLRLLGIPFVKSDGEAEAMCAWLNENNYADGVLTDDGDVFLYGAKVVYKDFNISSSKHPTDNLQVFRLEEVESVLGLTRRNMIALALLLGCDYLPAGVPGVGKETAMKLFTSLPGVDLLNRWVVNALLGDTDLKYTRGPSDEHSPLNDRYINFKSMSDHFV
;
A
#
# COMPACT_ATOMS: atom_id res chain seq x y z
N MET A 1 5.73 -32.29 0.51
CA MET A 1 7.05 -31.88 0.00
C MET A 1 7.86 -31.09 1.03
N LEU A 2 7.39 -29.93 1.52
CA LEU A 2 8.15 -29.07 2.47
C LEU A 2 8.63 -29.80 3.74
N ARG A 3 7.79 -30.64 4.36
CA ARG A 3 8.18 -31.48 5.51
C ARG A 3 9.36 -32.40 5.21
N LEU A 4 9.43 -32.95 3.99
CA LEU A 4 10.52 -33.85 3.58
C LEU A 4 11.84 -33.10 3.36
N LEU A 5 11.76 -31.82 3.00
CA LEU A 5 12.91 -30.95 2.80
C LEU A 5 13.38 -30.26 4.08
N GLY A 6 12.69 -30.48 5.22
CA GLY A 6 13.01 -29.82 6.49
C GLY A 6 12.71 -28.32 6.51
N ILE A 7 11.92 -27.81 5.56
CA ILE A 7 11.58 -26.38 5.46
C ILE A 7 10.38 -26.11 6.37
N PRO A 8 10.50 -25.19 7.35
CA PRO A 8 9.37 -24.82 8.20
C PRO A 8 8.29 -24.12 7.39
N PHE A 9 7.03 -24.38 7.74
CA PHE A 9 5.90 -23.67 7.16
C PHE A 9 4.83 -23.49 8.24
N VAL A 10 4.08 -22.41 8.10
CA VAL A 10 2.93 -22.08 8.93
C VAL A 10 1.68 -22.11 8.08
N LYS A 11 0.53 -22.34 8.70
CA LYS A 11 -0.77 -22.23 8.04
C LYS A 11 -1.40 -20.91 8.48
N SER A 12 -1.82 -20.09 7.52
CA SER A 12 -2.65 -18.91 7.79
C SER A 12 -4.11 -19.32 8.01
N ASP A 13 -4.81 -18.61 8.88
CA ASP A 13 -6.26 -18.73 9.05
C ASP A 13 -7.04 -17.93 7.98
N GLY A 14 -6.38 -16.97 7.31
CA GLY A 14 -6.91 -16.14 6.23
C GLY A 14 -5.90 -16.01 5.09
N GLU A 15 -5.73 -14.80 4.55
CA GLU A 15 -4.77 -14.53 3.47
C GLU A 15 -3.34 -14.87 3.90
N ALA A 16 -2.54 -15.37 2.96
CA ALA A 16 -1.15 -15.74 3.23
C ALA A 16 -0.28 -14.49 3.45
N GLU A 17 -0.55 -13.44 2.68
CA GLU A 17 0.05 -12.11 2.70
C GLU A 17 -0.10 -11.49 4.09
N ALA A 18 -1.27 -11.64 4.72
CA ALA A 18 -1.54 -11.18 6.06
C ALA A 18 -0.64 -11.86 7.10
N MET A 19 -0.51 -13.18 7.02
CA MET A 19 0.37 -13.95 7.91
C MET A 19 1.84 -13.61 7.68
N CYS A 20 2.27 -13.48 6.42
CA CYS A 20 3.64 -13.11 6.06
C CYS A 20 3.98 -11.70 6.55
N ALA A 21 3.07 -10.73 6.36
CA ALA A 21 3.22 -9.38 6.87
C ALA A 21 3.34 -9.37 8.39
N TRP A 22 2.50 -10.13 9.09
CA TRP A 22 2.58 -10.25 10.54
C TRP A 22 3.92 -10.83 11.02
N LEU A 23 4.43 -11.87 10.36
CA LEU A 23 5.75 -12.45 10.67
C LEU A 23 6.87 -11.42 10.47
N ASN A 24 6.81 -10.64 9.39
CA ASN A 24 7.80 -9.61 9.12
C ASN A 24 7.70 -8.42 10.10
N GLU A 25 6.48 -7.97 10.42
CA GLU A 25 6.24 -6.90 11.38
C GLU A 25 6.78 -7.25 12.77
N ASN A 26 6.67 -8.52 13.18
CA ASN A 26 7.13 -9.04 14.47
C ASN A 26 8.58 -9.58 14.46
N ASN A 27 9.34 -9.39 13.36
CA ASN A 27 10.74 -9.81 13.21
C ASN A 27 10.96 -11.34 13.29
N TYR A 28 9.95 -12.14 12.97
CA TYR A 28 10.13 -13.58 12.73
C TYR A 28 10.69 -13.87 11.31
N ALA A 29 10.59 -12.89 10.41
CA ALA A 29 11.15 -12.91 9.07
C ALA A 29 11.71 -11.53 8.69
N ASP A 30 12.82 -11.50 7.95
CA ASP A 30 13.47 -10.24 7.54
C ASP A 30 12.75 -9.51 6.39
N GLY A 31 11.93 -10.24 5.62
CA GLY A 31 11.07 -9.68 4.58
C GLY A 31 10.10 -10.71 4.01
N VAL A 32 9.19 -10.23 3.17
CA VAL A 32 8.16 -11.05 2.52
C VAL A 32 8.45 -11.11 1.03
N LEU A 33 8.49 -12.31 0.46
CA LEU A 33 8.57 -12.51 -0.98
C LEU A 33 7.16 -12.68 -1.54
N THR A 34 6.66 -11.68 -2.27
CA THR A 34 5.34 -11.72 -2.91
C THR A 34 5.23 -10.67 -4.01
N ASP A 35 4.42 -10.97 -5.03
CA ASP A 35 4.02 -10.02 -6.06
C ASP A 35 2.71 -9.30 -5.72
N ASP A 36 2.03 -9.69 -4.64
CA ASP A 36 0.79 -9.07 -4.18
C ASP A 36 1.05 -7.82 -3.32
N GLY A 37 0.42 -6.70 -3.67
CA GLY A 37 0.55 -5.43 -2.97
C GLY A 37 -0.20 -5.36 -1.63
N ASP A 38 -1.16 -6.24 -1.38
CA ASP A 38 -1.94 -6.26 -0.13
C ASP A 38 -1.07 -6.46 1.10
N VAL A 39 0.09 -7.08 0.92
CA VAL A 39 1.11 -7.29 1.96
C VAL A 39 1.50 -5.98 2.68
N PHE A 40 1.49 -4.84 1.99
CA PHE A 40 1.75 -3.53 2.60
C PHE A 40 0.58 -3.03 3.45
N LEU A 41 -0.66 -3.32 3.02
CA LEU A 41 -1.88 -3.00 3.77
C LEU A 41 -1.92 -3.80 5.09
N TYR A 42 -1.43 -5.04 5.06
CA TYR A 42 -1.26 -5.89 6.24
C TYR A 42 -0.07 -5.53 7.12
N GLY A 43 0.85 -4.68 6.66
CA GLY A 43 1.90 -4.09 7.49
C GLY A 43 3.29 -4.68 7.33
N ALA A 44 3.60 -5.35 6.22
CA ALA A 44 4.98 -5.75 5.95
C ALA A 44 5.91 -4.52 5.88
N LYS A 45 7.10 -4.67 6.47
CA LYS A 45 8.16 -3.66 6.52
C LYS A 45 9.08 -3.76 5.30
N VAL A 46 9.35 -4.97 4.83
CA VAL A 46 10.26 -5.25 3.71
C VAL A 46 9.62 -6.27 2.78
N VAL A 47 9.50 -5.93 1.50
CA VAL A 47 8.87 -6.75 0.46
C VAL A 47 9.81 -6.93 -0.72
N TYR A 48 9.93 -8.17 -1.17
CA TYR A 48 10.68 -8.59 -2.33
C TYR A 48 9.70 -8.96 -3.44
N LYS A 49 9.87 -8.38 -4.63
CA LYS A 49 8.94 -8.52 -5.77
C LYS A 49 9.69 -8.84 -7.07
N ASP A 50 9.00 -9.47 -8.02
CA ASP A 50 9.53 -9.89 -9.33
C ASP A 50 10.68 -10.90 -9.23
N PHE A 51 10.57 -11.83 -8.27
CA PHE A 51 11.54 -12.91 -8.14
C PHE A 51 11.32 -13.97 -9.22
N ASN A 52 12.29 -14.10 -10.13
CA ASN A 52 12.16 -14.98 -11.29
C ASN A 52 13.44 -15.81 -11.51
N ILE A 53 13.31 -17.14 -11.42
CA ILE A 53 14.41 -18.11 -11.62
C ILE A 53 14.48 -18.60 -13.09
N SER A 54 13.51 -18.25 -13.94
CA SER A 54 13.31 -18.83 -15.29
C SER A 54 14.22 -18.25 -16.39
N SER A 55 15.03 -17.24 -16.11
CA SER A 55 15.86 -16.57 -17.12
C SER A 55 17.28 -17.14 -17.14
N SER A 56 17.98 -17.07 -18.27
CA SER A 56 19.45 -17.26 -18.36
C SER A 56 20.27 -16.20 -17.60
N LYS A 57 19.60 -15.45 -16.72
CA LYS A 57 20.05 -14.30 -15.93
C LYS A 57 19.98 -14.66 -14.45
N HIS A 58 20.71 -13.95 -13.60
CA HIS A 58 20.67 -14.26 -12.17
C HIS A 58 19.26 -13.97 -11.61
N PRO A 59 18.72 -14.81 -10.70
CA PRO A 59 17.37 -14.64 -10.17
C PRO A 59 17.09 -13.29 -9.49
N THR A 60 18.16 -12.58 -9.15
CA THR A 60 18.13 -11.27 -8.48
C THR A 60 18.17 -10.09 -9.46
N ASP A 61 18.34 -10.32 -10.76
CA ASP A 61 18.59 -9.23 -11.73
C ASP A 61 17.39 -8.28 -11.89
N ASN A 62 16.17 -8.77 -11.65
CA ASN A 62 14.95 -7.98 -11.68
C ASN A 62 14.27 -7.83 -10.31
N LEU A 63 14.92 -8.33 -9.24
CA LEU A 63 14.34 -8.34 -7.91
C LEU A 63 14.19 -6.90 -7.39
N GLN A 64 12.94 -6.49 -7.16
CA GLN A 64 12.63 -5.20 -6.55
C GLN A 64 12.51 -5.38 -5.04
N VAL A 65 13.08 -4.44 -4.28
CA VAL A 65 12.99 -4.40 -2.83
C VAL A 65 12.29 -3.12 -2.42
N PHE A 66 11.19 -3.28 -1.67
CA PHE A 66 10.41 -2.17 -1.14
C PHE A 66 10.50 -2.18 0.37
N ARG A 67 10.90 -1.05 0.95
CA ARG A 67 10.86 -0.83 2.40
C ARG A 67 9.77 0.15 2.72
N LEU A 68 8.94 -0.17 3.70
CA LEU A 68 7.83 0.70 4.10
C LEU A 68 8.31 2.11 4.49
N GLU A 69 9.44 2.21 5.19
CA GLU A 69 10.06 3.50 5.55
C GLU A 69 10.49 4.32 4.32
N GLU A 70 10.96 3.67 3.26
CA GLU A 70 11.32 4.33 1.99
C GLU A 70 10.06 4.76 1.24
N VAL A 71 9.02 3.92 1.22
CA VAL A 71 7.71 4.26 0.65
C VAL A 71 7.13 5.49 1.35
N GLU A 72 7.17 5.52 2.69
CA GLU A 72 6.69 6.64 3.49
C GLU A 72 7.50 7.91 3.25
N SER A 73 8.83 7.84 3.22
CA SER A 73 9.68 9.02 3.03
C SER A 73 9.65 9.58 1.60
N VAL A 74 9.50 8.74 0.58
CA VAL A 74 9.49 9.16 -0.83
C VAL A 74 8.09 9.60 -1.28
N LEU A 75 7.04 8.89 -0.88
CA LEU A 75 5.67 9.11 -1.36
C LEU A 75 4.77 9.81 -0.32
N GLY A 76 5.18 9.92 0.94
CA GLY A 76 4.32 10.43 2.02
C GLY A 76 3.15 9.49 2.36
N LEU A 77 3.20 8.23 1.91
CA LEU A 77 2.13 7.27 2.07
C LEU A 77 2.40 6.38 3.28
N THR A 78 1.83 6.75 4.43
CA THR A 78 1.77 5.85 5.60
C THR A 78 0.97 4.60 5.28
N ARG A 79 1.13 3.53 6.07
CA ARG A 79 0.26 2.34 5.98
C ARG A 79 -1.23 2.70 5.95
N ARG A 80 -1.65 3.65 6.80
CA ARG A 80 -3.04 4.13 6.82
C ARG A 80 -3.42 4.83 5.51
N ASN A 81 -2.53 5.66 4.97
CA ASN A 81 -2.78 6.29 3.66
C ASN A 81 -2.88 5.26 2.55
N MET A 82 -2.07 4.19 2.58
CA MET A 82 -2.17 3.11 1.59
C MET A 82 -3.49 2.33 1.70
N ILE A 83 -3.97 2.06 2.91
CA ILE A 83 -5.31 1.45 3.10
C ILE A 83 -6.41 2.39 2.59
N ALA A 84 -6.33 3.69 2.90
CA ALA A 84 -7.27 4.67 2.37
C ALA A 84 -7.22 4.73 0.83
N LEU A 85 -6.03 4.66 0.25
CA LEU A 85 -5.81 4.64 -1.20
C LEU A 85 -6.44 3.40 -1.84
N ALA A 86 -6.23 2.21 -1.27
CA ALA A 86 -6.84 0.97 -1.74
C ALA A 86 -8.38 1.04 -1.71
N LEU A 87 -8.96 1.58 -0.64
CA LEU A 87 -10.43 1.77 -0.55
C LEU A 87 -10.95 2.81 -1.55
N LEU A 88 -10.18 3.86 -1.86
CA LEU A 88 -10.56 4.87 -2.86
C LEU A 88 -10.56 4.30 -4.28
N LEU A 89 -9.55 3.51 -4.62
CA LEU A 89 -9.37 2.94 -5.96
C LEU A 89 -10.22 1.68 -6.19
N GLY A 90 -10.52 0.98 -5.11
CA GLY A 90 -11.10 -0.35 -5.12
C GLY A 90 -10.03 -1.41 -4.85
N CYS A 91 -10.40 -2.40 -4.04
CA CYS A 91 -9.59 -3.59 -3.71
C CYS A 91 -10.53 -4.78 -3.46
N ASP A 92 -9.98 -5.95 -3.15
CA ASP A 92 -10.77 -7.17 -2.90
C ASP A 92 -11.84 -7.01 -1.80
N TYR A 93 -11.59 -6.12 -0.83
CA TYR A 93 -12.54 -5.79 0.24
C TYR A 93 -13.64 -4.81 -0.18
N LEU A 94 -13.38 -3.96 -1.16
CA LEU A 94 -14.32 -2.98 -1.68
C LEU A 94 -14.10 -2.80 -3.19
N PRO A 95 -14.55 -3.74 -4.03
CA PRO A 95 -14.21 -3.75 -5.46
C PRO A 95 -14.71 -2.51 -6.22
N ALA A 96 -15.78 -1.88 -5.72
CA ALA A 96 -16.37 -0.70 -6.33
C ALA A 96 -15.51 0.57 -6.16
N GLY A 97 -14.66 0.63 -5.13
CA GLY A 97 -13.95 1.84 -4.73
C GLY A 97 -14.88 3.06 -4.59
N VAL A 98 -14.34 4.26 -4.81
CA VAL A 98 -15.14 5.49 -4.94
C VAL A 98 -15.29 5.88 -6.41
N PRO A 99 -16.52 5.97 -6.93
CA PRO A 99 -16.76 6.35 -8.31
C PRO A 99 -16.11 7.70 -8.67
N GLY A 100 -15.36 7.73 -9.78
CA GLY A 100 -14.70 8.95 -10.27
C GLY A 100 -13.38 9.30 -9.56
N VAL A 101 -12.95 8.50 -8.57
CA VAL A 101 -11.63 8.65 -7.96
C VAL A 101 -10.65 7.67 -8.58
N GLY A 102 -9.80 8.18 -9.47
CA GLY A 102 -8.65 7.44 -9.98
C GLY A 102 -7.39 7.69 -9.13
N LYS A 103 -6.33 6.96 -9.48
CA LYS A 103 -5.00 7.02 -8.86
C LYS A 103 -4.45 8.44 -8.72
N GLU A 104 -4.51 9.24 -9.78
CA GLU A 104 -4.00 10.62 -9.74
C GLU A 104 -4.81 11.51 -8.79
N THR A 105 -6.13 11.36 -8.81
CA THR A 105 -7.05 12.10 -7.94
C THR A 105 -6.82 11.73 -6.48
N ALA A 106 -6.68 10.43 -6.20
CA ALA A 106 -6.40 9.93 -4.85
C ALA A 106 -5.04 10.44 -4.33
N MET A 107 -4.00 10.41 -5.15
CA MET A 107 -2.69 10.96 -4.75
C MET A 107 -2.74 12.46 -4.47
N LYS A 108 -3.43 13.23 -5.33
CA LYS A 108 -3.65 14.67 -5.09
C LYS A 108 -4.39 14.92 -3.77
N LEU A 109 -5.33 14.05 -3.39
CA LEU A 109 -6.02 14.14 -2.10
C LEU A 109 -5.06 14.00 -0.92
N PHE A 110 -4.14 13.02 -0.93
CA PHE A 110 -3.15 12.87 0.15
C PHE A 110 -2.15 14.02 0.21
N THR A 111 -1.72 14.55 -0.94
CA THR A 111 -0.80 15.70 -0.99
C THR A 111 -1.47 17.00 -0.54
N SER A 112 -2.75 17.19 -0.87
CA SER A 112 -3.50 18.41 -0.51
C SER A 112 -3.99 18.45 0.93
N LEU A 113 -4.04 17.31 1.62
CA LEU A 113 -4.53 17.19 2.99
C LEU A 113 -3.46 16.57 3.91
N PRO A 114 -2.28 17.21 4.07
CA PRO A 114 -1.24 16.69 4.95
C PRO A 114 -1.74 16.65 6.40
N GLY A 115 -1.57 15.50 7.05
CA GLY A 115 -1.94 15.29 8.46
C GLY A 115 -3.42 14.95 8.71
N VAL A 116 -4.26 14.86 7.67
CA VAL A 116 -5.64 14.39 7.81
C VAL A 116 -5.67 12.87 7.68
N ASP A 117 -6.13 12.19 8.73
CA ASP A 117 -6.43 10.75 8.64
C ASP A 117 -7.78 10.56 7.93
N LEU A 118 -7.71 10.36 6.60
CA LEU A 118 -8.88 10.13 5.74
C LEU A 118 -9.66 8.88 6.14
N LEU A 119 -8.96 7.83 6.59
CA LEU A 119 -9.58 6.60 7.07
C LEU A 119 -10.41 6.86 8.32
N ASN A 120 -9.86 7.57 9.30
CA ASN A 120 -10.62 7.94 10.49
C ASN A 120 -11.82 8.79 10.12
N ARG A 121 -11.67 9.75 9.20
CA ARG A 121 -12.81 10.56 8.75
C ARG A 121 -13.91 9.71 8.11
N TRP A 122 -13.54 8.70 7.33
CA TRP A 122 -14.48 7.78 6.71
C TRP A 122 -15.15 6.86 7.72
N VAL A 123 -14.37 6.22 8.58
CA VAL A 123 -14.87 5.30 9.62
C VAL A 123 -15.78 6.05 10.60
N VAL A 124 -15.39 7.25 11.02
CA VAL A 124 -16.21 8.08 11.92
C VAL A 124 -17.52 8.48 11.23
N ASN A 125 -17.49 8.93 9.97
CA ASN A 125 -18.72 9.27 9.24
C ASN A 125 -19.63 8.05 8.99
N ALA A 126 -19.04 6.88 8.71
CA ALA A 126 -19.77 5.65 8.48
C ALA A 126 -20.41 5.10 9.77
N LEU A 127 -19.73 5.23 10.92
CA LEU A 127 -20.21 4.74 12.21
C LEU A 127 -21.14 5.73 12.92
N LEU A 128 -20.94 7.04 12.74
CA LEU A 128 -21.73 8.06 13.43
C LEU A 128 -22.98 8.51 12.66
N GLY A 129 -23.16 8.08 11.41
CA GLY A 129 -24.38 8.33 10.65
C GLY A 129 -24.68 9.82 10.51
N ASP A 130 -24.06 10.46 9.52
CA ASP A 130 -24.45 11.78 9.02
C ASP A 130 -24.67 12.86 10.11
N THR A 131 -23.58 13.41 10.63
CA THR A 131 -23.65 14.69 11.36
C THR A 131 -22.78 15.73 10.66
N ASP A 132 -23.43 16.55 9.84
CA ASP A 132 -23.10 17.94 9.50
C ASP A 132 -21.68 18.40 9.92
N LEU A 133 -20.70 18.18 9.04
CA LEU A 133 -19.39 18.82 9.17
C LEU A 133 -19.23 19.88 8.09
N LYS A 134 -19.61 21.11 8.48
CA LYS A 134 -19.39 22.34 7.72
C LYS A 134 -17.93 22.43 7.28
N TYR A 135 -17.75 22.39 5.97
CA TYR A 135 -16.50 22.66 5.28
C TYR A 135 -16.03 24.10 5.57
N THR A 136 -14.99 24.27 6.39
CA THR A 136 -14.25 25.54 6.48
C THR A 136 -13.10 25.50 5.49
N ARG A 137 -13.25 26.26 4.40
CA ARG A 137 -12.27 26.52 3.35
C ARG A 137 -11.00 27.13 3.97
N GLY A 138 -9.88 26.41 3.93
CA GLY A 138 -8.56 27.00 4.14
C GLY A 138 -8.12 27.81 2.91
N PRO A 139 -7.25 28.82 3.06
CA PRO A 139 -6.95 29.77 2.00
C PRO A 139 -6.14 29.11 0.88
N SER A 140 -6.49 29.50 -0.34
CA SER A 140 -5.81 29.18 -1.59
C SER A 140 -4.43 29.83 -1.62
N ASP A 141 -3.37 29.05 -1.81
CA ASP A 141 -2.09 29.58 -2.28
C ASP A 141 -1.54 28.75 -3.44
N GLU A 142 -1.11 29.51 -4.44
CA GLU A 142 -0.71 29.11 -5.77
C GLU A 142 0.75 28.61 -5.85
N HIS A 143 0.99 27.76 -6.86
CA HIS A 143 2.26 27.46 -7.53
C HIS A 143 3.35 26.69 -6.74
N SER A 144 3.57 25.44 -7.16
CA SER A 144 4.84 24.74 -6.95
C SER A 144 5.17 23.82 -8.15
N PRO A 145 6.40 23.88 -8.70
CA PRO A 145 6.80 23.18 -9.91
C PRO A 145 7.30 21.77 -9.55
N LEU A 146 6.46 20.75 -9.73
CA LEU A 146 6.83 19.36 -9.46
C LEU A 146 6.48 18.47 -10.67
N ASN A 147 7.06 18.78 -11.82
CA ASN A 147 6.88 17.97 -13.04
C ASN A 147 7.99 16.93 -13.27
N ASP A 148 9.03 16.85 -12.44
CA ASP A 148 10.19 15.97 -12.69
C ASP A 148 10.34 14.77 -11.73
N ARG A 149 9.31 14.45 -10.93
CA ARG A 149 9.30 13.24 -10.05
C ARG A 149 8.34 12.14 -10.51
N TYR A 150 7.92 12.16 -11.78
CA TYR A 150 7.10 11.12 -12.41
C TYR A 150 7.81 9.79 -12.65
N ILE A 151 9.05 9.63 -12.19
CA ILE A 151 9.80 8.40 -12.37
C ILE A 151 9.44 7.44 -11.23
N ASN A 152 8.76 6.35 -11.61
CA ASN A 152 8.52 5.09 -10.89
C ASN A 152 7.23 4.83 -10.10
N PHE A 153 6.17 5.62 -10.23
CA PHE A 153 4.87 5.25 -9.65
C PHE A 153 4.04 4.27 -10.51
N LYS A 154 4.48 3.94 -11.73
CA LYS A 154 3.77 3.00 -12.62
C LYS A 154 3.93 1.54 -12.17
N SER A 155 5.10 1.20 -11.60
CA SER A 155 5.35 -0.12 -11.01
C SER A 155 4.45 -0.36 -9.80
N MET A 156 4.38 0.55 -8.83
CA MET A 156 3.63 0.27 -7.59
C MET A 156 2.10 0.23 -7.74
N SER A 157 1.49 1.09 -8.55
CA SER A 157 0.02 1.15 -8.61
C SER A 157 -0.66 0.05 -9.39
N ASP A 158 0.02 -0.50 -10.40
CA ASP A 158 -0.51 -1.58 -11.24
C ASP A 158 -0.48 -2.92 -10.49
N HIS A 159 -0.16 -2.86 -9.20
CA HIS A 159 0.21 -3.96 -8.31
C HIS A 159 -0.44 -3.85 -6.92
N PHE A 160 -1.23 -2.80 -6.68
CA PHE A 160 -2.05 -2.60 -5.46
C PHE A 160 -3.52 -2.99 -5.67
N VAL A 161 -3.88 -3.45 -6.88
CA VAL A 161 -5.22 -3.88 -7.31
C VAL A 161 -5.06 -5.16 -8.12
#